data_AF-A0A073CR04-F1
#
_entry.id   AF-A0A073CR04-F1
#
_cell.length_a   1.000
_cell.length_b   1.000
_cell.length_c   1.000
_cell.angle_alpha   90.00
_cell.angle_beta   90.00
_cell.angle_gamma   90.00
#
_symmetry.space_group_name_H-M   'P 1'
#
loop_
_entity.id
_entity.type
_entity.pdbx_description
1 polymer ?
#
loop_
_entity_poly.entity_id
_entity_poly.type
_entity_poly.pdbx_seq_one_letter_code
_entity_poly.pdbx_strand_id
1 'polypeptide(L)'
;MILAAGLNLSPGFQCGTLGNITLCQISVKHPKNFMALPLGLLASTLAQFLNIYMLILFVRILLSWFPTINWYDPPFSILSQLTDPYLNLFRSFIPPLGGIDFSAIIAIFALQFGSQVIIALLGSMQQVF
;
A
#
# COMPACT_ATOMS: atom_id res chain seq x y z
N MET A 1 38.34 -35.61 16.24
CA MET A 1 36.96 -36.03 16.51
C MET A 1 36.56 -35.48 17.87
N ILE A 2 36.28 -34.17 17.96
CA ILE A 2 35.77 -33.56 19.20
C ILE A 2 34.40 -33.01 18.86
N LEU A 3 33.40 -33.65 19.45
CA LEU A 3 31.98 -33.45 19.19
C LEU A 3 31.53 -32.17 19.91
N ALA A 4 31.19 -31.12 19.18
CA ALA A 4 30.58 -29.91 19.74
C ALA A 4 29.12 -30.22 20.12
N ALA A 5 28.84 -30.43 21.41
CA ALA A 5 27.47 -30.52 21.91
C ALA A 5 26.90 -29.10 22.07
N GLY A 6 26.25 -28.60 21.01
CA GLY A 6 25.51 -27.33 21.08
C GLY A 6 24.20 -27.53 21.84
N LEU A 7 24.08 -26.97 23.05
CA LEU A 7 22.82 -26.91 23.78
C LEU A 7 22.04 -25.66 23.34
N ASN A 8 20.90 -25.86 22.67
CA ASN A 8 20.03 -24.81 22.18
C ASN A 8 19.08 -24.36 23.31
N LEU A 9 19.47 -23.35 24.07
CA LEU A 9 18.79 -22.99 25.33
C LEU A 9 17.64 -21.97 25.19
N SER A 10 17.45 -21.34 24.03
CA SER A 10 16.29 -20.47 23.70
C SER A 10 16.54 -19.90 22.28
N PRO A 11 15.53 -19.55 21.47
CA PRO A 11 15.76 -18.94 20.15
C PRO A 11 16.57 -17.64 20.27
N GLY A 12 17.86 -17.68 19.95
CA GLY A 12 18.74 -16.51 19.86
C GLY A 12 20.13 -16.63 20.51
N PHE A 13 20.38 -17.68 21.31
CA PHE A 13 21.67 -17.92 21.94
C PHE A 13 22.28 -19.24 21.44
N GLN A 14 23.41 -19.14 20.74
CA GLN A 14 24.26 -20.30 20.43
C GLN A 14 25.47 -20.21 21.35
N CYS A 15 25.55 -21.13 22.31
CA CYS A 15 26.69 -21.23 23.20
C CYS A 15 27.54 -22.44 22.82
N GLY A 16 28.81 -22.20 22.50
CA GLY A 16 29.79 -23.22 22.12
C GLY A 16 30.97 -23.22 23.10
N THR A 17 31.56 -24.40 23.31
CA THR A 17 32.72 -24.56 24.21
C THR A 17 33.99 -24.77 23.40
N LEU A 18 35.01 -23.95 23.66
CA LEU A 18 36.38 -24.19 23.17
C LEU A 18 37.26 -24.53 24.38
N GLY A 19 37.47 -25.83 24.61
CA GLY A 19 38.21 -26.31 25.81
C GLY A 19 37.43 -26.05 27.10
N ASN A 20 38.02 -25.34 28.07
CA ASN A 20 37.40 -25.00 29.37
C ASN A 20 36.72 -23.62 29.39
N ILE A 21 36.59 -22.96 28.22
CA ILE A 21 36.02 -21.61 28.10
C ILE A 21 34.72 -21.71 27.32
N THR A 22 33.64 -21.24 27.94
CA THR A 22 32.30 -21.21 27.34
C THR A 22 32.11 -19.85 26.65
N LEU A 23 31.99 -19.83 25.32
CA LEU A 23 31.69 -18.63 24.55
C LEU A 23 30.23 -18.68 24.12
N CYS A 24 29.40 -17.83 24.72
CA CYS A 24 28.05 -17.59 24.22
C CYS A 24 28.09 -16.45 23.21
N GLN A 25 27.75 -16.75 21.95
CA GLN A 25 27.56 -15.73 20.93
C GLN A 25 26.10 -15.28 20.96
N ILE A 26 25.88 -13.97 21.14
CA ILE A 26 24.56 -13.36 20.98
C ILE A 26 24.33 -13.27 19.47
N SER A 27 23.44 -14.09 18.94
CA SER A 27 23.03 -13.99 17.53
C SER A 27 22.09 -12.78 17.39
N VAL A 28 22.67 -11.60 17.25
CA VAL A 28 21.93 -10.37 16.96
C VAL A 28 21.28 -10.56 15.58
N LYS A 29 19.98 -10.84 15.55
CA LYS A 29 19.20 -10.87 14.30
C LYS A 29 19.23 -9.46 13.74
N HIS A 30 20.13 -9.21 12.78
CA HIS A 30 20.20 -7.94 12.08
C HIS A 30 18.80 -7.62 11.52
N PRO A 31 18.11 -6.57 12.02
CA PRO A 31 16.85 -6.17 11.43
C PRO A 31 17.18 -5.59 10.07
N LYS A 32 16.85 -6.31 8.99
CA LYS A 32 17.03 -5.88 7.58
C LYS A 32 16.27 -4.60 7.22
N ASN A 33 15.65 -3.94 8.20
CA ASN A 33 14.57 -3.00 8.02
C ASN A 33 14.96 -1.58 8.43
N PHE A 34 16.16 -1.35 9.00
CA PHE A 34 16.52 -0.05 9.55
C PHE A 34 16.64 1.04 8.46
N MET A 35 17.00 0.67 7.23
CA MET A 35 17.05 1.58 6.07
C MET A 35 15.71 1.67 5.32
N ALA A 36 14.79 0.72 5.54
CA ALA A 36 13.48 0.68 4.90
C ALA A 36 12.39 1.46 5.68
N LEU A 37 12.69 1.93 6.89
CA LEU A 37 11.77 2.69 7.74
C LEU A 37 11.20 3.96 7.08
N PRO A 38 12.01 4.87 6.51
CA PRO A 38 11.48 6.09 5.90
C PRO A 38 10.67 5.79 4.63
N LEU A 39 11.18 4.93 3.73
CA LEU A 39 10.46 4.55 2.51
C LEU A 39 9.16 3.78 2.79
N GLY A 40 9.15 2.93 3.81
CA GLY A 40 7.94 2.22 4.24
C GLY A 40 6.86 3.17 4.79
N LEU A 41 7.25 4.24 5.49
CA LEU A 41 6.32 5.26 5.95
C LEU A 41 5.73 6.08 4.79
N LEU A 42 6.58 6.51 3.85
CA LEU A 42 6.15 7.21 2.63
C LEU A 42 5.18 6.35 1.81
N ALA A 43 5.43 5.05 1.70
CA ALA A 43 4.57 4.16 0.95
C ALA A 43 3.26 3.83 1.65
N SER A 44 3.28 3.61 2.95
CA SER A 44 2.06 3.35 3.72
C SER A 44 1.13 4.56 3.71
N THR A 45 1.67 5.79 3.81
CA THR A 45 0.88 7.02 3.69
C THR A 45 0.29 7.20 2.30
N LEU A 46 1.07 6.99 1.23
CA LEU A 46 0.56 7.01 -0.14
C LEU A 46 -0.52 5.95 -0.38
N ALA A 47 -0.32 4.72 0.11
CA ALA A 47 -1.30 3.65 -0.01
C ALA A 47 -2.61 4.00 0.71
N GLN A 48 -2.55 4.59 1.91
CA GLN A 48 -3.74 5.06 2.59
C GLN A 48 -4.44 6.20 1.84
N PHE A 49 -3.69 7.15 1.29
CA PHE A 49 -4.25 8.22 0.48
C PHE A 49 -5.02 7.68 -0.73
N LEU A 50 -4.44 6.72 -1.47
CA LEU A 50 -5.10 6.06 -2.60
C LEU A 50 -6.37 5.31 -2.17
N ASN A 51 -6.36 4.70 -0.98
CA ASN A 51 -7.54 4.01 -0.44
C ASN A 51 -8.69 4.99 -0.16
N ILE A 52 -8.40 6.13 0.46
CA ILE A 52 -9.40 7.20 0.68
C ILE A 52 -9.90 7.75 -0.66
N TYR A 53 -9.01 7.92 -1.63
CA TYR A 53 -9.38 8.38 -2.97
C TYR A 53 -10.32 7.39 -3.69
N MET A 54 -10.10 6.08 -3.54
CA MET A 54 -11.05 5.07 -4.01
C MET A 54 -12.44 5.23 -3.38
N LEU A 55 -12.50 5.48 -2.07
CA LEU A 55 -13.76 5.67 -1.38
C LEU A 55 -14.51 6.91 -1.90
N ILE A 56 -13.80 8.01 -2.19
CA ILE A 56 -14.36 9.20 -2.82
C ILE A 56 -14.96 8.89 -4.20
N LEU A 57 -14.23 8.15 -5.06
CA LEU A 57 -14.73 7.74 -6.38
C LEU A 57 -15.93 6.80 -6.27
N PHE A 58 -15.92 5.89 -5.29
CA PHE A 58 -17.04 5.00 -5.03
C PHE A 58 -18.30 5.77 -4.64
N VAL A 59 -18.18 6.75 -3.75
CA VAL A 59 -19.28 7.65 -3.40
C VAL A 59 -19.78 8.41 -4.63
N ARG A 60 -18.89 8.89 -5.51
CA ARG A 60 -19.31 9.58 -6.74
C ARG A 60 -20.14 8.68 -7.66
N ILE A 61 -19.77 7.40 -7.81
CA ILE A 61 -20.57 6.46 -8.61
C ILE A 61 -21.95 6.26 -7.99
N LEU A 62 -22.02 6.03 -6.67
CA LEU A 62 -23.29 5.89 -5.98
C LEU A 62 -24.18 7.12 -6.17
N LEU A 63 -23.61 8.33 -6.05
CA LEU A 63 -24.34 9.58 -6.25
C LEU A 63 -24.76 9.80 -7.72
N SER A 64 -23.95 9.35 -8.69
CA SER A 64 -24.27 9.46 -10.12
C SER A 64 -25.50 8.66 -10.54
N TRP A 65 -25.88 7.65 -9.74
CA TRP A 65 -27.13 6.90 -9.95
C TRP A 65 -28.38 7.68 -9.51
N PHE A 66 -28.22 8.77 -8.77
CA PHE A 66 -29.30 9.64 -8.34
C PHE A 66 -29.33 10.93 -9.19
N PRO A 67 -30.12 10.99 -10.27
CA PRO A 67 -30.18 12.15 -11.16
C PRO A 67 -30.76 13.43 -10.50
N THR A 68 -31.35 13.30 -9.30
CA THR A 68 -31.99 14.39 -8.56
C THR A 68 -30.99 15.20 -7.72
N ILE A 69 -29.72 14.78 -7.60
CA ILE A 69 -28.71 15.46 -6.78
C ILE A 69 -28.14 16.66 -7.53
N ASN A 70 -28.10 17.81 -6.86
CA ASN A 70 -27.51 19.03 -7.40
C ASN A 70 -26.00 19.05 -7.14
N TRP A 71 -25.20 18.93 -8.20
CA TRP A 71 -23.73 18.90 -8.14
C TRP A 71 -23.10 20.26 -7.83
N TYR A 72 -23.87 21.35 -7.89
CA TYR A 72 -23.38 22.70 -7.59
C TYR A 72 -23.43 23.03 -6.09
N ASP A 73 -24.21 22.27 -5.32
CA ASP A 73 -24.36 22.49 -3.88
C ASP A 73 -23.26 21.76 -3.07
N PRO A 74 -22.67 22.41 -2.03
CA PRO A 74 -21.79 21.73 -1.08
C PRO A 74 -22.58 20.65 -0.30
N PRO A 75 -22.02 19.45 -0.06
CA PRO A 75 -20.61 19.04 -0.26
C PRO A 75 -20.29 18.45 -1.65
N PHE A 76 -21.27 18.29 -2.53
CA PHE A 76 -21.11 17.62 -3.83
C PHE A 76 -20.26 18.42 -4.81
N SER A 77 -20.32 19.75 -4.74
CA SER A 77 -19.46 20.62 -5.54
C SER A 77 -17.98 20.41 -5.27
N ILE A 78 -17.59 20.18 -4.01
CA ILE A 78 -16.20 19.88 -3.62
C ILE A 78 -15.79 18.50 -4.15
N LEU A 79 -16.67 17.51 -4.00
CA LEU A 79 -16.43 16.17 -4.51
C LEU A 79 -16.23 16.20 -6.03
N SER A 80 -17.02 17.00 -6.74
CA SER A 80 -16.92 17.13 -8.19
C SER A 80 -15.60 17.76 -8.62
N GLN A 81 -15.19 18.86 -7.98
CA GLN A 81 -13.91 19.52 -8.26
C GLN A 81 -12.69 18.61 -8.00
N LEU A 82 -12.75 17.74 -6.98
CA LEU A 82 -11.67 16.78 -6.70
C LEU A 82 -11.59 15.63 -7.72
N THR A 83 -12.73 15.18 -8.21
CA THR A 83 -12.82 13.98 -9.06
C THR A 83 -12.82 14.32 -10.56
N ASP A 84 -13.32 15.48 -10.96
CA ASP A 84 -13.39 15.94 -12.35
C ASP A 84 -12.03 15.94 -13.07
N PRO A 85 -10.91 16.47 -12.53
CA PRO A 85 -9.64 16.45 -13.27
C PRO A 85 -9.16 15.02 -13.56
N TYR A 86 -9.40 14.09 -12.63
CA TYR A 86 -9.07 12.68 -12.82
C TYR A 86 -10.02 12.02 -13.82
N LEU A 87 -11.32 12.24 -13.71
CA LEU A 87 -12.32 11.69 -14.63
C LEU A 87 -12.19 12.26 -16.04
N ASN A 88 -11.76 13.52 -16.20
CA ASN A 88 -11.58 14.16 -17.50
C ASN A 88 -10.50 13.46 -18.34
N LEU A 89 -9.47 12.89 -17.70
CA LEU A 89 -8.48 12.04 -18.36
C LEU A 89 -9.13 10.81 -19.00
N PHE A 90 -10.13 10.21 -18.35
CA PHE A 90 -10.84 9.04 -18.85
C PHE A 90 -12.04 9.38 -19.75
N ARG A 91 -12.61 10.58 -19.65
CA ARG A 91 -13.70 11.07 -20.52
C ARG A 91 -13.29 11.20 -21.98
N SER A 92 -12.00 11.37 -22.27
CA SER A 92 -11.49 11.33 -23.65
C SER A 92 -11.61 9.94 -24.30
N PHE A 93 -11.67 8.87 -23.52
CA PHE A 93 -11.80 7.51 -24.03
C PHE A 93 -13.26 7.06 -24.18
N ILE A 94 -14.17 7.57 -23.33
CA ILE A 94 -15.57 7.15 -23.32
C ILE A 94 -16.49 8.38 -23.20
N PRO A 95 -17.23 8.75 -24.26
CA PRO A 95 -18.22 9.80 -24.16
C PRO A 95 -19.32 9.43 -23.14
N PRO A 96 -19.80 10.38 -22.32
CA PRO A 96 -20.77 10.10 -21.28
C PRO A 96 -22.10 9.61 -21.88
N LEU A 97 -22.43 8.33 -21.66
CA LEU A 97 -23.70 7.74 -22.08
C LEU A 97 -24.73 7.87 -20.97
N GLY A 98 -25.70 8.78 -21.14
CA GLY A 98 -26.92 8.81 -20.34
C GLY A 98 -26.80 9.40 -18.93
N GLY A 99 -25.87 10.34 -18.69
CA GLY A 99 -25.74 11.04 -17.41
C GLY A 99 -25.09 10.22 -16.27
N ILE A 100 -24.78 8.94 -16.51
CA ILE A 100 -24.03 8.08 -15.60
C ILE A 100 -22.54 8.12 -15.99
N ASP A 101 -21.68 8.48 -15.04
CA ASP A 101 -20.22 8.59 -15.23
C ASP A 101 -19.57 7.18 -15.27
N PHE A 102 -19.68 6.44 -16.39
CA PHE A 102 -18.98 5.16 -16.59
C PHE A 102 -17.45 5.27 -16.44
N SER A 103 -16.90 6.46 -16.67
CA SER A 103 -15.49 6.78 -16.42
C SER A 103 -15.08 6.49 -14.98
N ALA A 104 -15.98 6.66 -14.01
CA ALA A 104 -15.68 6.46 -12.60
C ALA A 104 -15.48 4.97 -12.25
N ILE A 105 -16.18 4.05 -12.92
CA ILE A 105 -15.99 2.60 -12.74
C ILE A 105 -14.59 2.18 -13.19
N ILE A 106 -14.18 2.62 -14.37
CA ILE A 106 -12.85 2.31 -14.93
C ILE A 106 -11.76 2.94 -14.08
N ALA A 107 -11.98 4.17 -13.61
CA ALA A 107 -11.10 4.86 -12.66
C ALA A 107 -10.83 4.03 -11.40
N ILE A 108 -11.85 3.40 -10.80
CA ILE A 108 -11.67 2.53 -9.62
C ILE A 108 -10.80 1.31 -9.97
N PHE A 109 -11.07 0.64 -11.09
CA PHE A 109 -10.26 -0.50 -11.52
C PHE A 109 -8.79 -0.10 -11.78
N ALA A 110 -8.57 1.05 -12.42
CA ALA A 110 -7.24 1.58 -12.66
C ALA A 110 -6.51 1.90 -11.34
N LEU A 111 -7.22 2.48 -10.37
CA LEU A 111 -6.63 2.81 -9.07
C LEU A 111 -6.32 1.56 -8.24
N GLN A 112 -7.17 0.53 -8.28
CA GLN A 112 -6.91 -0.75 -7.64
C GLN A 112 -5.66 -1.41 -8.21
N PHE A 113 -5.56 -1.49 -9.54
CA PHE A 113 -4.39 -2.06 -10.20
C PHE A 113 -3.13 -1.26 -9.86
N GLY A 114 -3.21 0.08 -9.92
CA GLY A 114 -2.10 0.96 -9.55
C GLY A 114 -1.62 0.75 -8.12
N SER A 115 -2.55 0.65 -7.15
CA SER A 115 -2.21 0.41 -5.74
C SER A 115 -1.51 -0.94 -5.54
N GLN A 116 -2.01 -2.01 -6.18
CA GLN A 116 -1.38 -3.33 -6.09
C GLN A 116 0.02 -3.35 -6.72
N VAL A 117 0.19 -2.71 -7.87
CA VAL A 117 1.49 -2.58 -8.53
C VAL A 117 2.47 -1.80 -7.68
N ILE A 118 2.05 -0.68 -7.08
CA ILE A 118 2.91 0.13 -6.20
C ILE A 118 3.38 -0.69 -5.00
N ILE A 119 2.48 -1.43 -4.34
CA ILE A 119 2.82 -2.26 -3.17
C ILE A 119 3.76 -3.40 -3.60
N ALA A 120 3.48 -4.05 -4.73
CA ALA A 120 4.30 -5.16 -5.25
C ALA A 120 5.72 -4.69 -5.62
N LEU A 121 5.84 -3.56 -6.33
CA LEU A 121 7.12 -2.98 -6.71
C LEU A 121 7.92 -2.59 -5.47
N LEU A 122 7.28 -1.95 -4.49
CA LEU A 122 7.98 -1.53 -3.28
C LEU A 122 8.41 -2.72 -2.42
N GLY A 123 7.56 -3.74 -2.30
CA GLY A 123 7.89 -4.99 -1.62
C GLY A 123 9.07 -5.73 -2.28
N SER A 124 9.17 -5.68 -3.61
CA SER A 124 10.30 -6.25 -4.34
C SER A 124 11.63 -5.53 -4.05
N MET A 125 11.60 -4.19 -3.90
CA MET A 125 12.79 -3.39 -3.58
C MET A 125 13.29 -3.66 -2.16
N GLN A 126 12.40 -3.97 -1.21
CA GLN A 126 12.79 -4.29 0.18
C GLN A 126 13.49 -5.64 0.35
N GLN A 127 13.42 -6.54 -0.64
CA GLN A 127 14.09 -7.85 -0.59
C GLN A 127 15.51 -7.82 -1.18
N VAL A 128 15.85 -6.77 -1.92
CA VAL A 128 17.14 -6.60 -2.61
C VAL A 128 18.18 -5.88 -1.72
N PHE A 129 17.73 -5.18 -0.67
CA PHE A 129 18.55 -4.55 0.37
C PHE A 129 18.45 -5.31 1.70
#